data_AF-A0A538AQS2-F1
#
_entry.id   AF-A0A538AQS2-F1
#
_cell.length_a   1.000
_cell.length_b   1.000
_cell.length_c   1.000
_cell.angle_alpha   90.00
_cell.angle_beta   90.00
_cell.angle_gamma   90.00
#
_symmetry.space_group_name_H-M   'P 1'
#
loop_
_entity.id
_entity.type
_entity.pdbx_description
1 polymer ?
#
loop_
_entity_poly.entity_id
_entity_poly.type
_entity_poly.pdbx_seq_one_letter_code
_entity_poly.pdbx_strand_id
1 'polypeptide(L)'
;MSINIQLNDEAAALYSKGDIDGFVDTYADDAVLRSPDGVSEGKQAIREYWTQEKAAFPDGNVEMTRSARRHRAAGHRQARRGRRSRDGAHP
;
A
#
# COMPACT_ATOMS: atom_id res chain seq x y z
N MET A 1 -11.40 17.04 -10.36
CA MET A 1 -10.49 16.25 -9.50
C MET A 1 -11.35 15.68 -8.39
N SER A 2 -11.21 14.41 -7.99
CA SER A 2 -12.04 13.91 -6.87
C SER A 2 -11.50 14.51 -5.56
N ILE A 3 -12.39 14.76 -4.60
CA ILE A 3 -12.05 15.31 -3.28
C ILE A 3 -10.97 14.47 -2.60
N ASN A 4 -11.04 13.14 -2.71
CA ASN A 4 -10.06 12.24 -2.09
C ASN A 4 -8.64 12.38 -2.68
N ILE A 5 -8.53 12.72 -3.97
CA ILE A 5 -7.21 12.94 -4.58
C ILE A 5 -6.59 14.22 -4.01
N GLN A 6 -7.39 15.29 -3.88
CA GLN A 6 -6.91 16.54 -3.32
C GLN A 6 -6.51 16.39 -1.85
N LEU A 7 -7.31 15.67 -1.04
CA LEU A 7 -6.98 15.41 0.36
C LEU A 7 -5.65 14.65 0.50
N ASN A 8 -5.38 13.69 -0.38
CA ASN A 8 -4.11 12.96 -0.37
C ASN A 8 -2.91 13.84 -0.78
N ASP A 9 -3.08 14.72 -1.77
CA ASP A 9 -2.03 15.66 -2.19
C ASP A 9 -1.71 16.67 -1.06
N GLU A 10 -2.74 17.16 -0.36
CA GLU A 10 -2.59 18.04 0.81
C GLU A 10 -1.90 17.33 1.98
N ALA A 11 -2.28 16.08 2.27
CA ALA A 11 -1.64 15.26 3.29
C ALA A 11 -0.13 15.07 2.99
N ALA A 12 0.22 14.75 1.75
CA ALA A 12 1.62 14.60 1.32
C ALA A 12 2.45 15.89 1.50
N ALA A 13 1.82 17.05 1.28
CA ALA A 13 2.45 18.35 1.49
C ALA A 13 2.72 18.64 2.98
N LEU A 14 1.84 18.21 3.89
CA LEU A 14 2.03 18.35 5.34
C LEU A 14 3.23 17.50 5.81
N TYR A 15 3.28 16.22 5.41
CA TYR A 15 4.42 15.35 5.72
C TYR A 15 5.74 15.93 5.21
N SER A 16 5.75 16.43 3.96
CA SER A 16 6.95 16.99 3.34
C SER A 16 7.46 18.26 4.04
N LYS A 17 6.59 18.99 4.75
CA LYS A 17 6.95 20.13 5.61
C LYS A 17 7.41 19.71 7.02
N GLY A 18 7.36 18.43 7.33
CA GLY A 18 7.61 17.90 8.67
C GLY A 18 6.42 18.04 9.63
N ASP A 19 5.25 18.42 9.14
CA ASP A 19 4.02 18.51 9.92
C ASP A 19 3.36 17.13 9.99
N ILE A 20 3.88 16.28 10.87
CA ILE A 20 3.37 14.92 11.09
C ILE A 20 1.97 14.95 11.70
N ASP A 21 1.69 15.91 12.58
CA ASP A 21 0.40 16.01 13.26
C ASP A 21 -0.71 16.40 12.28
N GLY A 22 -0.48 17.43 11.46
CA GLY A 22 -1.40 17.79 10.39
C GLY A 22 -1.58 16.67 9.37
N PHE A 23 -0.52 15.92 9.04
CA PHE A 23 -0.63 14.77 8.16
C PHE A 23 -1.51 13.65 8.75
N VAL A 24 -1.30 13.33 10.03
CA VAL A 24 -2.04 12.28 10.74
C VAL A 24 -3.50 12.66 10.97
N ASP A 25 -3.82 13.95 11.13
CA ASP A 25 -5.20 14.42 11.28
C ASP A 25 -6.08 14.11 10.06
N THR A 26 -5.48 13.85 8.90
CA THR A 26 -6.21 13.42 7.69
C THR A 26 -6.72 11.98 7.76
N TYR A 27 -6.22 11.18 8.71
CA TYR A 27 -6.69 9.81 8.94
C TYR A 27 -7.97 9.79 9.77
N ALA A 28 -8.81 8.77 9.53
CA ALA A 28 -9.88 8.41 10.45
C ALA A 28 -9.29 7.92 11.78
N ASP A 29 -10.05 8.06 12.87
CA ASP A 29 -9.56 7.67 14.21
C ASP A 29 -9.31 6.16 14.33
N ASP A 30 -10.06 5.36 13.58
CA ASP A 30 -9.96 3.90 13.46
C ASP A 30 -9.12 3.44 12.26
N ALA A 31 -8.38 4.36 11.61
CA ALA A 31 -7.58 4.02 10.45
C ALA A 31 -6.52 2.95 10.77
N VAL A 32 -6.24 2.10 9.79
CA VAL A 32 -5.23 1.05 9.89
C VAL A 32 -4.19 1.24 8.80
N LEU A 33 -2.93 1.45 9.20
CA LEU A 33 -1.79 1.48 8.31
C LEU A 33 -1.15 0.09 8.24
N ARG A 34 -0.86 -0.37 7.03
CA ARG A 34 -0.11 -1.60 6.78
C ARG A 34 1.19 -1.25 6.07
N SER A 35 2.31 -1.57 6.70
CA SER A 35 3.65 -1.37 6.17
C SER A 35 4.43 -2.69 6.17
N PRO A 36 5.61 -2.76 5.54
CA PRO A 36 6.49 -3.93 5.64
C PRO A 36 6.88 -4.28 7.10
N ASP A 37 6.90 -3.29 7.98
CA ASP A 37 7.28 -3.43 9.40
C ASP A 37 6.14 -3.93 10.28
N GLY A 38 4.90 -3.95 9.76
CA GLY A 38 3.74 -4.49 10.46
C GLY A 38 2.47 -3.69 10.23
N VAL A 39 1.62 -3.67 11.27
CA VAL A 39 0.31 -3.02 11.24
C VAL A 39 0.24 -2.01 12.39
N SER A 40 -0.18 -0.78 12.07
CA SER A 40 -0.44 0.27 13.05
C SER A 40 -1.93 0.57 13.05
N GLU A 41 -2.58 0.34 14.19
CA GLU A 41 -4.03 0.49 14.35
C GLU A 41 -4.36 1.77 15.13
N GLY A 42 -5.21 2.60 14.54
CA GLY A 42 -5.63 3.86 15.10
C GLY A 42 -4.63 4.99 14.91
N LYS A 43 -5.15 6.21 15.03
CA LYS A 43 -4.42 7.45 14.75
C LYS A 43 -3.12 7.61 15.55
N GLN A 44 -3.10 7.16 16.81
CA GLN A 44 -1.90 7.22 17.66
C GLN A 44 -0.77 6.32 17.15
N ALA A 45 -1.07 5.05 16.82
CA ALA A 45 -0.05 4.14 16.31
C ALA A 45 0.48 4.59 14.94
N ILE A 46 -0.38 5.18 14.11
CA ILE A 46 -0.01 5.78 12.82
C ILE A 46 0.91 7.00 13.02
N ARG A 47 0.63 7.85 14.01
CA ARG A 47 1.50 8.99 14.38
C ARG A 47 2.89 8.52 14.78
N GLU A 48 2.97 7.50 15.62
CA GLU A 48 4.25 6.93 16.07
C GLU A 48 5.05 6.39 14.89
N TYR A 49 4.41 5.66 13.98
CA TYR A 49 5.04 5.16 12.76
C TYR A 49 5.63 6.29 11.90
N TRP A 50 4.83 7.30 11.55
CA TRP A 50 5.30 8.39 10.68
C TRP A 50 6.33 9.30 11.35
N THR A 51 6.28 9.43 12.68
CA THR A 51 7.32 10.13 13.45
C THR A 51 8.65 9.38 13.36
N GLN A 52 8.64 8.06 13.48
CA GLN A 52 9.84 7.23 13.34
C GLN A 52 10.40 7.29 11.92
N GLU A 53 9.54 7.18 10.90
CA GLU A 53 9.95 7.31 9.50
C GLU A 53 10.59 8.68 9.22
N LYS A 54 9.97 9.78 9.66
CA LYS A 54 10.52 11.12 9.45
C LYS A 54 11.82 11.36 10.22
N ALA A 55 11.96 10.75 11.39
CA ALA A 55 13.22 10.79 12.14
C ALA A 55 14.33 9.98 11.45
N ALA A 56 14.00 8.84 10.84
CA ALA A 56 14.95 8.01 10.09
C ALA A 56 15.35 8.65 8.75
N PHE A 57 14.43 9.38 8.11
CA PHE A 57 14.63 10.08 6.85
C PHE A 57 14.25 11.57 6.98
N PRO A 58 15.10 12.40 7.63
CA PRO A 58 14.78 13.81 7.90
C PRO A 58 14.45 14.61 6.62
N ASP A 59 15.19 14.35 5.54
CA ASP A 59 15.01 15.00 4.24
C ASP A 59 14.00 14.27 3.34
N GLY A 60 13.42 13.16 3.81
CA GLY A 60 12.47 12.35 3.07
C GLY A 60 11.16 13.11 2.80
N ASN A 61 10.65 12.96 1.58
CA ASN A 61 9.34 13.46 1.17
C ASN A 61 8.46 12.30 0.70
N VAL A 62 7.15 12.55 0.60
CA VAL A 62 6.18 11.60 0.07
C VAL A 62 5.44 12.25 -1.09
N GLU A 63 5.23 11.49 -2.15
CA GLU A 63 4.48 11.93 -3.32
C GLU A 63 3.46 10.86 -3.69
N MET A 64 2.22 11.28 -3.92
CA MET A 64 1.18 10.38 -4.40
C MET A 64 1.32 10.18 -5.90
N THR A 65 1.99 9.10 -6.27
CA THR A 65 2.11 8.71 -7.67
C THR A 65 0.83 8.02 -8.15
N ARG A 66 0.31 8.49 -9.28
CA ARG A 66 -0.85 7.86 -9.92
C ARG A 66 -0.36 6.67 -10.73
N SER A 67 -0.61 5.47 -10.24
CA SER A 67 -0.32 4.24 -10.99
C SER A 67 -1.23 4.11 -12.21
N ALA A 68 -0.88 4.76 -13.31
CA ALA A 68 -1.45 4.46 -14.61
C ALA A 68 -0.77 3.22 -15.21
N ARG A 69 -1.08 2.03 -14.67
CA ARG A 69 -1.24 0.76 -15.42
C ARG A 69 -1.33 -0.45 -14.49
N ARG A 70 -2.30 -1.30 -14.84
CA ARG A 70 -2.57 -2.62 -14.28
C ARG A 70 -1.31 -3.49 -14.27
N HIS A 71 -0.90 -3.98 -13.11
CA HIS A 71 -0.20 -5.28 -13.06
C HIS A 71 -1.24 -6.37 -13.37
N ARG A 72 -1.52 -6.59 -14.66
CA ARG A 72 -2.24 -7.79 -15.10
C ARG A 72 -1.25 -8.95 -15.03
N ALA A 73 -1.46 -9.81 -14.04
CA ALA A 73 -1.08 -11.23 -13.96
C ALA A 73 0.35 -11.64 -14.38
N ALA A 74 1.22 -11.89 -13.38
CA ALA A 74 2.23 -12.95 -13.51
C ALA A 74 1.55 -14.27 -13.13
N GLY A 75 1.41 -15.17 -14.11
CA GLY A 75 0.58 -16.36 -14.02
C GLY A 75 1.07 -17.40 -13.00
N HIS A 76 0.16 -17.80 -12.11
CA HIS A 76 0.21 -19.13 -11.51
C HIS A 76 -0.07 -20.19 -12.59
N ARG A 77 0.97 -20.63 -13.31
CA ARG A 77 0.99 -22.00 -13.85
C ARG A 77 1.46 -22.92 -12.74
N GLN A 78 0.53 -23.24 -11.84
CA GLN A 78 0.74 -24.38 -10.94
C GLN A 78 0.41 -25.65 -11.73
N ALA A 79 1.42 -26.51 -11.80
CA ALA A 79 1.38 -27.81 -12.46
C ALA A 79 0.19 -28.66 -11.97
N ARG A 80 -0.60 -29.17 -12.91
CA ARG A 80 -1.35 -30.41 -12.70
C ARG A 80 -0.63 -31.53 -13.44
N ARG A 81 0.29 -32.19 -12.72
CA ARG A 81 0.71 -33.55 -13.04
C ARG A 81 -0.42 -34.49 -12.64
N GLY A 82 -0.82 -35.37 -13.56
CA GLY A 82 -0.97 -36.79 -13.23
C GLY A 82 -2.38 -37.42 -13.28
N ARG A 83 -2.46 -38.47 -14.12
CA ARG A 83 -3.38 -39.64 -14.14
C ARG A 83 -4.76 -39.39 -14.76
N ARG A 84 -5.22 -40.17 -15.74
CA ARG A 84 -5.23 -41.64 -15.82
C ARG A 84 -5.16 -42.18 -17.26
N SER A 85 -4.70 -43.43 -17.33
CA SER A 85 -4.52 -44.34 -18.47
C SER A 85 -5.83 -44.98 -18.98
N ARG A 86 -5.70 -45.64 -20.16
CA ARG A 86 -6.60 -46.64 -20.82
C ARG A 86 -7.80 -46.02 -21.58
N ASP A 87 -8.15 -46.33 -22.83
CA ASP A 87 -8.02 -47.48 -23.76
C ASP A 87 -7.86 -46.94 -25.22
N GLY A 88 -7.18 -47.53 -26.21
CA GLY A 88 -7.56 -48.73 -26.97
C GLY A 88 -8.43 -48.40 -28.22
N ALA A 89 -7.86 -48.51 -29.44
CA ALA A 89 -8.47 -48.92 -30.75
C ALA A 89 -8.09 -48.09 -32.01
N HIS A 90 -7.46 -48.82 -32.97
CA HIS A 90 -7.39 -48.81 -34.45
C HIS A 90 -7.97 -47.65 -35.31
N PRO A 91 -7.42 -47.45 -36.54
CA PRO A 91 -7.84 -48.25 -37.71
C PRO A 91 -6.74 -49.17 -38.28
#